data_AF-A0A8A1V3C9-F1
#
_entry.id   AF-A0A8A1V3C9-F1
#
_cell.length_a   1.000
_cell.length_b   1.000
_cell.length_c   1.000
_cell.angle_alpha   90.00
_cell.angle_beta   90.00
_cell.angle_gamma   90.00
#
_symmetry.space_group_name_H-M   'P 1'
#
loop_
_entity.id
_entity.type
_entity.pdbx_description
1 polymer ?
#
loop_
_entity_poly.entity_id
_entity_poly.type
_entity_poly.pdbx_seq_one_letter_code
_entity_poly.pdbx_strand_id
1 'polypeptide(L)'
;MLLRQLPAAARTWIALGQEDQLWGLSEHLQAMAVDELRIANWQRENEGREKSKQTKHPKPIPRPSSKRDKTAAESPERKAARTAALERAAARRAAIAAGEIT
;
A
#
# COMPACT_ATOMS: atom_id res chain seq x y z
N MET A 1 15.00 19.69 11.67
CA MET A 1 14.88 18.54 12.61
C MET A 1 16.13 17.67 12.46
N LEU A 2 17.07 17.74 13.40
CA LEU A 2 18.41 17.09 13.30
C LEU A 2 18.35 15.56 13.19
N LEU A 3 17.29 14.93 13.70
CA LEU A 3 17.14 13.48 13.71
C LEU A 3 17.15 12.87 12.29
N ARG A 4 16.51 13.50 11.30
CA ARG A 4 16.45 12.99 9.91
C ARG A 4 17.79 12.98 9.17
N GLN A 5 18.79 13.70 9.68
CA GLN A 5 20.12 13.79 9.06
C GLN A 5 21.09 12.74 9.62
N LEU A 6 20.66 11.97 10.62
CA LEU A 6 21.47 10.89 11.17
C LEU A 6 21.57 9.73 10.18
N PRO A 7 22.73 9.07 10.07
CA PRO A 7 22.89 7.90 9.22
C PRO A 7 21.95 6.77 9.66
N ALA A 8 21.52 5.93 8.71
CA ALA A 8 20.58 4.83 8.94
C ALA A 8 21.02 3.87 10.07
N ALA A 9 22.33 3.66 10.21
CA ALA A 9 22.92 2.81 11.24
C ALA A 9 23.12 3.51 12.61
N ALA A 10 22.64 4.74 12.79
CA ALA A 10 22.80 5.44 14.06
C ALA A 10 22.07 4.69 15.19
N ARG A 11 22.79 4.36 16.27
CA ARG A 11 22.24 3.67 17.46
C ARG A 11 21.06 4.40 18.10
N THR A 12 20.95 5.71 17.86
CA THR A 12 19.80 6.53 18.26
C THR A 12 18.48 6.00 17.69
N TRP A 13 18.45 5.47 16.46
CA TRP A 13 17.23 4.91 15.87
C TRP A 13 16.76 3.65 16.58
N ILE A 14 17.70 2.79 16.97
CA ILE A 14 17.43 1.57 17.75
C ILE A 14 16.86 1.94 19.12
N ALA A 15 17.46 2.93 19.80
CA ALA A 15 16.99 3.40 21.11
C ALA A 15 15.58 4.02 21.05
N LEU A 16 15.21 4.61 19.92
CA LEU A 16 13.87 5.18 19.67
C LEU A 16 12.84 4.13 19.18
N GLY A 17 13.22 2.85 19.06
CA GLY A 17 12.37 1.80 18.52
C GLY A 17 12.03 1.97 17.04
N GLN A 18 12.79 2.80 16.32
CA GLN A 18 12.60 3.06 14.90
C GLN A 18 13.46 2.10 14.06
N GLU A 19 13.26 0.80 14.27
CA GLU A 19 13.96 -0.26 13.55
C GLU A 19 13.67 -0.24 12.05
N ASP A 20 12.53 0.33 11.66
CA ASP A 20 12.21 0.61 10.26
C ASP A 20 13.31 1.43 9.57
N GLN A 21 13.94 2.40 10.23
CA GLN A 21 14.97 3.21 9.59
C GLN A 21 16.33 2.50 9.39
N LEU A 22 16.44 1.22 9.74
CA LEU A 22 17.69 0.45 9.70
C LEU A 22 18.07 -0.08 8.31
N TRP A 23 17.18 0.00 7.31
CA TRP A 23 17.57 -0.42 5.96
C TRP A 23 18.65 0.52 5.41
N GLY A 24 19.83 -0.04 5.14
CA GLY A 24 20.85 0.59 4.35
C GLY A 24 20.60 0.43 2.86
N LEU A 25 21.57 0.89 2.06
CA LEU A 25 21.51 0.81 0.60
C LEU A 25 21.49 -0.66 0.12
N SER A 26 22.26 -1.53 0.76
CA SER A 26 22.34 -2.96 0.43
C SER A 26 20.98 -3.64 0.55
N GLU A 27 20.27 -3.41 1.67
CA GLU A 27 18.97 -4.01 1.93
C GLU A 27 17.92 -3.49 0.92
N HIS A 28 17.99 -2.19 0.58
CA HIS A 28 17.13 -1.62 -0.44
C HIS A 28 17.35 -2.24 -1.83
N LEU A 29 18.60 -2.39 -2.26
CA LEU A 29 18.94 -2.98 -3.56
C LEU A 29 18.60 -4.47 -3.60
N GLN A 30 18.90 -5.20 -2.53
CA GLN A 30 18.56 -6.62 -2.44
C GLN A 30 17.04 -6.83 -2.47
N ALA A 31 16.27 -6.01 -1.75
CA ALA A 31 14.82 -6.07 -1.80
C ALA A 31 14.30 -5.80 -3.22
N MET A 32 14.88 -4.85 -3.96
CA MET A 32 14.50 -4.61 -5.38
C MET A 32 14.77 -5.84 -6.24
N ALA A 33 15.96 -6.45 -6.12
CA ALA A 33 16.28 -7.66 -6.87
C ALA A 33 15.29 -8.81 -6.58
N VAL A 34 14.93 -9.00 -5.31
CA VAL A 34 13.94 -10.02 -4.91
C VAL A 34 12.56 -9.72 -5.45
N ASP A 35 12.13 -8.46 -5.45
CA ASP A 35 10.83 -8.04 -6.01
C ASP A 35 10.75 -8.37 -7.51
N GLU A 36 11.80 -8.04 -8.27
CA GLU A 36 11.87 -8.35 -9.71
C GLU A 36 11.90 -9.86 -9.99
N LEU A 37 12.66 -10.64 -9.21
CA LEU A 37 12.70 -12.09 -9.36
C LEU A 37 11.34 -12.74 -9.08
N ARG A 38 10.58 -12.22 -8.10
CA ARG A 38 9.22 -12.70 -7.83
C ARG A 38 8.30 -12.43 -9.01
N ILE A 39 8.39 -11.25 -9.62
CA ILE A 39 7.59 -10.89 -10.80
C ILE A 39 7.95 -11.81 -11.98
N ALA A 40 9.24 -12.00 -12.27
CA ALA A 40 9.69 -12.87 -13.35
C ALA A 40 9.22 -14.33 -13.15
N ASN A 41 9.29 -14.84 -11.92
CA ASN A 41 8.78 -16.17 -11.60
C ASN A 41 7.26 -16.28 -11.76
N TRP A 42 6.52 -15.27 -11.30
CA TRP A 42 5.08 -15.20 -11.48
C TRP A 42 4.69 -15.15 -12.97
N GLN A 43 5.40 -14.37 -13.79
CA GLN A 43 5.16 -14.31 -15.24
C GLN A 43 5.33 -15.69 -15.89
N ARG A 44 6.42 -16.40 -15.56
CA ARG A 44 6.68 -17.77 -16.05
C ARG A 44 5.63 -18.78 -15.60
N GLU A 45 5.17 -18.70 -14.35
CA GLU A 45 4.14 -19.61 -13.83
C GLU A 45 2.76 -19.40 -14.49
N ASN A 46 2.47 -18.16 -14.88
CA ASN A 46 1.18 -17.75 -15.43
C ASN A 46 1.13 -17.67 -16.95
N GLU A 47 2.25 -17.95 -17.61
CA GLU A 47 2.33 -18.06 -19.06
C GLU A 47 1.37 -19.15 -19.57
N GLY A 48 0.55 -18.82 -20.57
CA GLY A 48 -0.44 -19.75 -21.14
C GLY A 48 -1.68 -20.02 -20.28
N ARG A 49 -1.79 -19.45 -19.07
CA ARG A 49 -2.99 -19.58 -18.21
C ARG A 49 -4.05 -18.54 -18.55
N GLU A 50 -5.31 -18.94 -18.52
CA GLU A 50 -6.45 -18.00 -18.56
C GLU A 50 -6.39 -17.04 -17.37
N LYS A 51 -6.76 -15.78 -17.59
CA LYS A 51 -6.70 -14.71 -16.56
C LYS A 51 -7.40 -15.09 -15.24
N SER A 52 -8.50 -15.84 -15.30
CA SER A 52 -9.24 -16.30 -14.11
C SER A 52 -8.51 -17.36 -13.28
N LYS A 53 -7.54 -18.06 -13.89
CA LYS A 53 -6.75 -19.14 -13.26
C LYS A 53 -5.33 -18.69 -12.93
N GLN A 54 -4.99 -17.42 -13.16
CA GLN A 54 -3.67 -16.89 -12.83
C GLN A 54 -3.51 -16.70 -11.32
N THR A 55 -2.31 -16.98 -10.81
CA THR A 55 -1.97 -16.72 -9.41
C THR A 55 -1.91 -15.21 -9.17
N LYS A 56 -2.05 -14.80 -7.90
CA LYS A 56 -2.06 -13.37 -7.55
C LYS A 56 -0.70 -12.74 -7.84
N HIS A 57 -0.70 -11.55 -8.42
CA HIS A 57 0.52 -10.79 -8.67
C HIS A 57 1.26 -10.55 -7.33
N PRO A 58 2.59 -10.81 -7.29
CA PRO A 58 3.36 -10.61 -6.08
C PRO A 58 3.37 -9.14 -5.66
N LYS A 59 3.34 -8.89 -4.36
CA LYS A 59 3.48 -7.54 -3.81
C LYS A 59 4.95 -7.28 -3.48
N PRO A 60 5.46 -6.06 -3.73
CA PRO A 60 6.80 -5.69 -3.31
C PRO A 60 7.00 -5.85 -1.81
N ILE A 61 8.22 -6.16 -1.38
CA ILE A 61 8.59 -6.19 0.04
C ILE A 61 8.33 -4.79 0.63
N PRO A 62 7.59 -4.69 1.75
CA PRO A 62 7.28 -3.40 2.35
C PRO A 62 8.57 -2.71 2.79
N ARG A 63 8.88 -1.57 2.17
CA ARG A 63 10.08 -0.80 2.49
C ARG A 63 9.77 0.11 3.68
N PRO A 64 10.71 0.28 4.60
CA PRO A 64 10.48 1.16 5.74
C PRO A 64 10.23 2.63 5.35
N SER A 65 10.97 3.12 4.35
CA SER A 65 10.77 4.45 3.76
C SER A 65 9.46 4.59 2.98
N SER A 66 8.86 3.47 2.57
CA SER A 66 7.60 3.43 1.84
C SER A 66 6.40 3.13 2.73
N LYS A 67 6.53 3.23 4.07
CA LYS A 67 5.33 3.33 4.93
C LYS A 67 4.57 4.57 4.49
N ARG A 68 3.67 4.40 3.51
CA ARG A 68 2.59 5.35 3.24
C ARG A 68 1.98 5.59 4.60
N ASP A 69 2.05 6.83 5.05
CA ASP A 69 1.38 7.35 6.23
C ASP A 69 0.00 6.69 6.33
N LYS A 70 -0.13 5.66 7.17
CA LYS A 70 -1.43 5.00 7.40
C LYS A 70 -2.43 6.03 7.96
N THR A 71 -1.90 7.07 8.60
CA THR A 71 -2.54 8.33 8.98
C THR A 71 -3.22 9.06 7.81
N ALA A 72 -2.67 9.03 6.59
CA ALA A 72 -3.34 9.65 5.44
C ALA A 72 -4.64 8.93 5.06
N ALA A 73 -4.71 7.60 5.23
CA ALA A 73 -5.94 6.84 5.01
C ALA A 73 -7.02 7.15 6.05
N GLU A 74 -6.62 7.61 7.24
CA GLU A 74 -7.51 7.98 8.33
C GLU A 74 -7.87 9.48 8.39
N SER A 75 -7.44 10.28 7.41
CA SER A 75 -7.77 11.70 7.36
C SER A 75 -9.29 11.94 7.49
N PRO A 76 -9.72 12.89 8.35
CA PRO A 76 -11.14 13.19 8.57
C PRO A 76 -11.85 13.58 7.27
N GLU A 77 -11.16 14.26 6.35
CA GLU A 77 -11.70 14.65 5.04
C GLU A 77 -12.05 13.43 4.17
N ARG A 78 -11.19 12.39 4.17
CA ARG A 78 -11.48 11.15 3.43
C ARG A 78 -12.62 10.36 4.07
N LYS A 79 -12.72 10.36 5.40
CA LYS A 79 -13.84 9.74 6.12
C LYS A 79 -15.16 10.44 5.75
N ALA A 80 -15.19 11.77 5.76
CA ALA A 80 -16.36 12.57 5.36
C ALA A 80 -16.73 12.39 3.87
N ALA A 81 -15.74 12.34 2.98
CA ALA A 81 -15.98 12.07 1.56
C ALA A 81 -16.60 10.67 1.33
N ARG A 82 -16.14 9.67 2.10
CA ARG A 82 -16.66 8.30 2.04
C ARG A 82 -18.10 8.20 2.55
N THR A 83 -18.43 8.86 3.67
CA THR A 83 -19.81 8.86 4.19
C THR A 83 -20.76 9.56 3.23
N ALA A 84 -20.38 10.73 2.70
CA ALA A 84 -21.19 11.45 1.72
C ALA A 84 -21.40 10.66 0.42
N ALA A 85 -20.42 9.87 -0.02
CA ALA A 85 -20.58 8.98 -1.18
C ALA A 85 -21.58 7.83 -0.90
N LEU A 86 -21.53 7.26 0.31
CA LEU A 86 -22.47 6.22 0.75
C LEU A 86 -23.91 6.76 0.85
N GLU A 87 -24.08 7.97 1.39
CA GLU A 87 -25.38 8.64 1.49
C GLU A 87 -25.98 8.91 0.11
N ARG A 88 -25.18 9.41 -0.85
CA ARG A 88 -25.62 9.59 -2.24
C ARG A 88 -26.03 8.27 -2.89
N ALA A 89 -25.31 7.19 -2.64
CA ALA A 89 -25.65 5.87 -3.16
C ALA A 89 -26.94 5.33 -2.51
N ALA A 90 -27.16 5.57 -1.22
CA ALA A 90 -28.39 5.18 -0.51
C ALA A 90 -29.59 5.98 -1.01
N ALA A 91 -29.46 7.30 -1.17
CA ALA A 91 -30.50 8.16 -1.72
C ALA A 91 -30.88 7.73 -3.14
N ARG A 92 -29.89 7.41 -3.99
CA ARG A 92 -30.14 6.92 -5.35
C ARG A 92 -30.86 5.57 -5.35
N ARG A 93 -30.50 4.65 -4.45
CA ARG A 93 -31.20 3.36 -4.29
C ARG A 93 -32.64 3.55 -3.81
N ALA A 94 -32.88 4.47 -2.88
CA ALA A 94 -34.22 4.79 -2.39
C ALA A 94 -35.09 5.41 -3.50
N ALA A 95 -34.54 6.32 -4.31
CA ALA A 95 -35.24 6.94 -5.43
C ALA A 95 -35.58 5.94 -6.54
N ILE A 96 -34.70 4.97 -6.83
CA ILE A 96 -35.00 3.86 -7.74
C ILE A 96 -36.12 2.98 -7.18
N ALA A 97 -36.09 2.66 -5.87
CA ALA A 97 -37.14 1.87 -5.23
C ALA A 97 -38.50 2.59 -5.18
N ALA A 98 -38.50 3.92 -5.10
CA ALA A 98 -39.69 4.76 -5.15
C ALA A 98 -40.22 4.97 -6.59
N GLY A 99 -39.47 4.56 -7.62
CA GLY A 99 -39.86 4.73 -9.03
C GLY A 99 -39.70 6.15 -9.57
N GLU A 100 -39.01 7.04 -8.84
CA GLU A 100 -38.75 8.43 -9.26
C GLU A 100 -37.63 8.53 -10.29
N ILE A 101 -36.77 7.51 -10.35
CA ILE A 101 -35.63 7.41 -11.25
C ILE A 101 -35.65 6.00 -11.88
N THR A 102 -35.60 5.94 -13.21
CA THR A 102 -35.53 4.70 -13.99
C THR A 102 -34.11 4.14 -14.08
#